data_AF-A0AAW1IGD8-F1
#
_entry.id   AF-A0AAW1IGD8-F1
#
_cell.length_a   1.000
_cell.length_b   1.000
_cell.length_c   1.000
_cell.angle_alpha   90.00
_cell.angle_beta   90.00
_cell.angle_gamma   90.00
#
_symmetry.space_group_name_H-M   'P 1'
#
loop_
_entity.id
_entity.type
_entity.pdbx_description
1 polymer ?
#
loop_
_entity_poly.entity_id
_entity_poly.type
_entity_poly.pdbx_seq_one_letter_code
_entity_poly.pdbx_strand_id
1 'polypeptide(L)'
;MRCNACWRELEGQAITTTCGHLLCTADASKILSSDGACPICDQVLSKSHMKPVDINPNDEWVNMSMAGVSPQILMKSAYRSVMFYIGQKELEMQCKMNRLMTQCRQKCEALQEKFSEKLEQMHTAYQKMAKRCQMMEQEMENLAKDKQELQDKFAEKSRNVSEMASLPSGSIIVYYIVFL
;
A
#
# COMPACT_ATOMS: atom_id res chain seq x y z
N MET A 1 14.64 2.48 32.99
CA MET A 1 15.26 2.06 31.70
C MET A 1 14.32 1.07 31.02
N ARG A 2 14.40 0.83 29.71
CA ARG A 2 13.52 -0.14 29.01
C ARG A 2 14.30 -1.36 28.54
N CYS A 3 13.61 -2.49 28.39
CA CYS A 3 14.15 -3.71 27.79
C CYS A 3 14.37 -3.50 26.29
N ASN A 4 15.53 -3.90 25.76
CA ASN A 4 15.89 -3.72 24.36
C ASN A 4 15.20 -4.73 23.43
N ALA A 5 14.50 -5.74 23.98
CA ALA A 5 13.69 -6.68 23.21
C ALA A 5 12.22 -6.23 23.17
N CYS A 6 11.54 -6.23 24.32
CA CYS A 6 10.11 -5.92 24.39
C CYS A 6 9.77 -4.43 24.59
N TRP A 7 10.75 -3.56 24.84
CA TRP A 7 10.56 -2.12 25.09
C TRP A 7 9.69 -1.76 26.29
N ARG A 8 9.40 -2.73 27.17
CA ARG A 8 8.75 -2.47 28.47
C ARG A 8 9.74 -1.87 29.45
N GLU A 9 9.21 -1.12 30.40
CA GLU A 9 9.98 -0.57 31.50
C GLU A 9 10.57 -1.69 32.37
N LEU A 10 11.80 -1.49 32.81
CA LEU A 10 12.51 -2.40 33.70
C LEU A 10 12.39 -1.88 35.13
N GLU A 11 12.13 -2.80 36.07
CA GLU A 11 11.95 -2.50 37.48
C GLU A 11 12.77 -3.49 38.32
N GLY A 12 13.52 -2.98 39.30
CA GLY A 12 14.33 -3.77 40.22
C GLY A 12 15.53 -4.46 39.56
N GLN A 13 15.30 -5.55 38.84
CA GLN A 13 16.35 -6.35 38.22
C GLN A 13 16.26 -6.36 36.69
N ALA A 14 17.40 -6.20 36.04
CA ALA A 14 17.57 -6.38 34.60
C ALA A 14 18.70 -7.37 34.31
N ILE A 15 18.81 -7.78 33.04
CA ILE A 15 19.91 -8.61 32.55
C ILE A 15 20.76 -7.74 31.62
N THR A 16 22.02 -7.52 31.99
CA THR A 16 23.02 -6.90 31.11
C THR A 16 23.65 -7.98 30.23
N THR A 17 24.06 -7.58 29.04
CA THR A 17 24.78 -8.44 28.10
C THR A 17 26.19 -7.91 27.86
N THR A 18 27.12 -8.78 27.49
CA THR A 18 28.48 -8.37 27.10
C THR A 18 28.52 -7.48 25.86
N CYS A 19 27.46 -7.51 25.04
CA CYS A 19 27.31 -6.61 23.89
C CYS A 19 26.74 -5.23 24.24
N GLY A 20 26.49 -4.94 25.53
CA GLY A 20 26.04 -3.63 25.98
C GLY A 20 24.55 -3.37 25.80
N HIS A 21 23.73 -4.41 25.63
CA HIS A 21 22.26 -4.30 25.60
C HIS A 21 21.61 -4.81 26.89
N LEU A 22 20.49 -4.20 27.26
CA LEU A 22 19.79 -4.46 28.51
C LEU A 22 18.47 -5.18 28.24
N LEU A 23 18.20 -6.25 28.98
CA LEU A 23 17.03 -7.11 28.78
C LEU A 23 16.25 -7.27 30.09
N CYS A 24 14.94 -7.56 30.00
CA CYS A 24 14.20 -8.05 31.15
C CYS A 24 14.49 -9.55 31.35
N THR A 25 14.25 -10.04 32.56
CA THR A 25 14.46 -11.45 32.91
C THR A 25 13.68 -12.40 31.99
N ALA A 26 12.46 -12.04 31.61
CA ALA A 26 11.62 -12.84 30.72
C ALA A 26 12.20 -12.97 29.31
N ASP A 27 12.64 -11.87 28.69
CA ASP A 27 13.19 -11.91 27.33
C ASP A 27 14.59 -12.53 27.30
N ALA A 28 15.42 -12.26 28.32
CA ALA A 28 16.70 -12.93 28.47
C ALA A 28 16.53 -14.46 28.59
N SER A 29 15.56 -14.92 29.39
CA SER A 29 15.27 -16.35 29.55
C SER A 29 14.81 -16.98 28.23
N LYS A 30 13.96 -16.30 27.46
CA LYS A 30 13.53 -16.77 26.14
C LYS A 30 14.71 -16.91 25.18
N ILE A 31 15.56 -15.89 25.09
CA ILE A 31 16.76 -15.91 24.25
C ILE A 31 17.67 -17.07 24.63
N LEU A 32 17.89 -17.31 25.93
CA LEU A 32 18.70 -18.43 26.39
C LEU A 32 18.06 -19.80 26.15
N SER A 33 16.73 -19.90 26.16
CA SER A 33 16.02 -21.16 25.88
C SER A 33 15.97 -21.53 24.39
N SER A 34 16.16 -20.55 23.50
CA SER A 34 16.05 -20.73 22.06
C SER A 34 17.37 -20.58 21.32
N ASP A 35 18.52 -20.61 22.02
CA ASP A 35 19.85 -20.29 21.49
C ASP A 35 19.85 -19.01 20.63
N GLY A 36 19.12 -18.01 21.12
CA GLY A 36 18.85 -16.77 20.41
C GLY A 36 20.02 -15.79 20.42
N ALA A 37 19.96 -14.84 19.49
CA ALA A 37 20.87 -13.72 19.43
C ALA A 37 20.32 -12.48 20.14
N CYS A 38 21.20 -11.52 20.42
CA CYS A 38 20.81 -10.19 20.86
C CYS A 38 19.89 -9.55 19.81
N PRO A 39 18.69 -9.05 20.17
CA PRO A 39 17.74 -8.49 19.21
C PRO A 39 18.15 -7.13 18.62
N ILE A 40 19.30 -6.59 19.05
CA ILE A 40 19.80 -5.28 18.60
C ILE A 40 21.01 -5.42 17.68
N CYS A 41 21.95 -6.32 17.98
CA CYS A 41 23.22 -6.43 17.26
C CYS A 41 23.52 -7.85 16.76
N ASP A 42 22.58 -8.78 16.89
CA ASP A 42 22.67 -10.17 16.41
C ASP A 42 23.83 -11.00 16.99
N GLN A 43 24.51 -10.50 18.03
CA GLN A 43 25.49 -11.30 18.76
C GLN A 43 24.79 -12.50 19.42
N VAL A 44 25.26 -13.72 19.16
CA VAL A 44 24.77 -14.94 19.82
C VAL A 44 25.02 -14.84 21.33
N LEU A 45 23.96 -14.99 22.12
CA LEU A 45 24.04 -14.85 23.57
C LEU A 45 23.95 -16.21 24.25
N SER A 46 24.72 -16.37 25.31
CA SER A 46 24.73 -17.55 26.16
C SER A 46 24.69 -17.10 27.62
N LYS A 47 24.60 -18.05 28.55
CA LYS A 47 24.57 -17.74 29.99
C LYS A 47 25.80 -16.96 30.46
N SER A 48 26.98 -17.16 29.86
CA SER A 48 28.19 -16.42 30.24
C SER A 48 28.17 -14.96 29.78
N HIS A 49 27.44 -14.66 28.71
CA HIS A 49 27.28 -13.32 28.15
C HIS A 49 26.26 -12.47 28.91
N MET A 50 25.45 -13.06 29.78
CA MET A 50 24.35 -12.41 30.48
C MET A 50 24.61 -12.33 31.98
N LYS A 51 24.41 -11.17 32.59
CA LYS A 51 24.55 -10.98 34.03
C LYS A 51 23.35 -10.22 34.60
N PRO A 52 22.74 -10.72 35.70
CA PRO A 52 21.73 -9.94 36.40
C PRO A 52 22.38 -8.70 36.99
N VAL A 53 21.67 -7.58 36.92
CA VAL A 53 22.05 -6.31 37.52
C VAL A 53 20.85 -5.74 38.25
N ASP A 54 21.10 -5.20 39.44
CA ASP A 54 20.14 -4.34 40.12
C ASP A 54 20.20 -2.95 39.47
N ILE A 55 19.07 -2.48 38.96
CA ILE A 55 18.96 -1.15 38.33
C ILE A 55 18.53 -0.07 39.32
N ASN A 56 18.24 -0.44 40.57
CA ASN A 56 17.92 0.47 41.66
C ASN A 56 18.58 0.03 42.98
N PRO A 57 19.92 -0.09 43.01
CA PRO A 57 20.63 -0.47 44.22
C PRO A 57 20.50 0.59 45.31
N ASN A 58 20.57 0.18 46.57
CA ASN A 58 20.54 1.08 47.73
C ASN A 58 21.90 1.75 48.00
N ASP A 59 21.91 2.78 48.84
CA ASP A 59 23.12 3.56 49.16
C ASP A 59 24.22 2.70 49.80
N GLU A 60 23.86 1.73 50.64
CA GLU A 60 24.81 0.81 51.27
C GLU A 60 25.59 0.02 50.21
N TRP A 61 24.87 -0.58 49.26
CA TRP A 61 25.47 -1.31 48.15
C TRP A 61 26.35 -0.42 47.29
N VAL A 62 25.90 0.80 46.99
CA VAL A 62 26.65 1.79 46.20
C VAL A 62 27.96 2.15 46.89
N ASN A 63 27.89 2.51 48.18
CA ASN A 63 29.06 2.89 48.98
C ASN A 63 30.07 1.74 49.08
N MET A 64 29.58 0.52 49.36
CA MET A 64 30.44 -0.66 49.45
C MET A 64 31.10 -1.01 48.12
N SER A 65 30.37 -0.89 47.01
CA SER A 65 30.89 -1.18 45.66
C SER A 65 31.97 -0.19 45.21
N MET A 66 31.95 1.04 45.75
CA MET A 66 32.92 2.09 45.41
C MET A 66 34.11 2.15 46.38
N ALA A 67 34.04 1.47 47.52
CA ALA A 67 35.09 1.51 48.55
C ALA A 67 36.45 1.05 47.99
N GLY A 68 37.48 1.89 48.17
CA GLY A 68 38.84 1.61 47.70
C GLY A 68 39.07 1.85 46.18
N VAL A 69 38.05 2.24 45.42
CA VAL A 69 38.18 2.59 44.00
C VAL A 69 38.69 4.03 43.88
N SER A 70 39.72 4.25 43.04
CA SER A 70 40.30 5.59 42.88
C SER A 70 39.31 6.56 42.22
N PRO A 71 39.37 7.87 42.56
CA PRO A 71 38.50 8.87 41.95
C PRO A 71 38.54 8.88 40.41
N GLN A 72 39.71 8.65 39.81
CA GLN A 72 39.87 8.58 38.36
C GLN A 72 39.04 7.44 37.74
N ILE A 73 39.01 6.27 38.38
CA ILE A 73 38.22 5.13 37.91
C ILE A 73 36.72 5.43 38.08
N LEU A 74 36.32 6.00 39.22
CA LEU A 74 34.92 6.38 39.47
C LEU A 74 34.40 7.37 38.42
N MET A 75 35.16 8.43 38.12
CA MET A 75 34.79 9.41 37.10
C MET A 75 34.67 8.78 35.70
N LYS A 76 35.60 7.87 35.35
CA LYS A 76 35.52 7.13 34.08
C LYS A 76 34.29 6.22 34.02
N SER A 77 33.96 5.55 35.11
CA SER A 77 32.78 4.69 35.22
C SER A 77 31.48 5.49 35.13
N ALA A 78 31.41 6.64 35.81
CA ALA A 78 30.29 7.57 35.72
C ALA A 78 30.08 8.05 34.28
N TYR A 79 31.15 8.47 33.60
CA TYR A 79 31.10 8.85 32.18
C TYR A 79 30.56 7.71 31.29
N ARG A 80 31.05 6.49 31.46
CA ARG A 80 30.56 5.31 30.72
C ARG A 80 29.08 5.03 30.99
N SER A 81 28.64 5.18 32.23
CA SER A 81 27.22 5.03 32.61
C SER A 81 26.33 6.07 31.93
N VAL A 82 26.77 7.33 31.89
CA VAL A 82 26.06 8.40 31.19
C VAL A 82 25.97 8.11 29.69
N MET A 83 27.08 7.75 29.05
CA MET A 83 27.10 7.43 27.62
C MET A 83 26.21 6.22 27.30
N PHE A 84 26.22 5.21 28.17
CA PHE A 84 25.30 4.08 28.06
C PHE A 84 23.84 4.55 28.13
N TYR A 85 23.49 5.39 29.11
CA TYR A 85 22.13 5.90 29.26
C TYR A 85 21.67 6.68 28.02
N ILE A 86 22.53 7.55 27.48
CA ILE A 86 22.26 8.31 26.24
C ILE A 86 22.03 7.34 25.08
N GLY A 87 22.93 6.37 24.88
CA GLY A 87 22.79 5.37 23.83
C GLY A 87 21.51 4.55 23.94
N GLN A 88 21.03 4.23 25.15
CA GLN A 88 19.74 3.57 25.33
C GLN A 88 18.56 4.45 24.89
N LYS A 89 18.63 5.77 25.12
CA LYS A 89 17.59 6.70 24.67
C LYS A 89 17.57 6.88 23.16
N GLU A 90 18.75 6.97 22.55
CA GLU A 90 18.90 7.01 21.09
C GLU A 90 18.36 5.73 20.44
N LEU A 91 18.71 4.57 20.98
CA LEU A 91 18.23 3.28 20.50
C LEU A 91 16.70 3.15 20.64
N GLU A 92 16.13 3.57 21.77
CA GLU A 92 14.67 3.61 21.96
C GLU A 92 13.98 4.48 20.91
N MET A 93 14.54 5.67 20.64
CA MET A 93 14.03 6.58 19.61
C MET A 93 14.15 5.95 18.21
N GLN A 94 15.29 5.36 17.88
CA GLN A 94 15.53 4.73 16.59
C GLN A 94 14.56 3.56 16.33
N CYS A 95 14.35 2.69 17.32
CA CYS A 95 13.41 1.59 17.19
C CYS A 95 11.95 2.06 17.05
N LYS A 96 11.55 3.12 17.78
CA LYS A 96 10.23 3.75 17.59
C LYS A 96 10.10 4.35 16.18
N MET A 97 11.11 5.07 15.72
CA MET A 97 11.12 5.68 14.38
C MET A 97 11.02 4.62 13.28
N ASN A 98 11.80 3.54 13.36
CA ASN A 98 11.77 2.45 12.38
C ASN A 98 10.39 1.79 12.30
N ARG A 99 9.70 1.61 13.44
CA ARG A 99 8.31 1.11 13.47
C ARG A 99 7.35 2.06 12.76
N LEU A 100 7.44 3.36 13.04
CA LEU A 100 6.60 4.37 12.39
C LEU A 100 6.86 4.44 10.88
N MET A 101 8.12 4.43 10.47
CA MET A 101 8.52 4.41 9.06
C MET A 101 7.99 3.18 8.34
N THR A 102 8.08 2.00 8.97
CA THR A 102 7.56 0.74 8.40
C THR A 102 6.04 0.81 8.22
N GLN A 103 5.32 1.31 9.22
CA GLN A 103 3.85 1.49 9.14
C GLN A 103 3.46 2.51 8.08
N CYS A 104 4.20 3.62 7.96
CA CYS A 104 3.99 4.63 6.93
C CYS A 104 4.17 4.02 5.53
N ARG A 105 5.28 3.29 5.32
CA ARG A 105 5.57 2.59 4.06
C ARG A 105 4.45 1.63 3.68
N GLN A 106 4.01 0.77 4.61
CA GLN A 106 2.91 -0.16 4.37
C GLN A 106 1.60 0.55 3.97
N LYS A 107 1.28 1.69 4.60
CA LYS A 107 0.11 2.49 4.22
C LYS A 107 0.25 3.11 2.84
N CYS A 108 1.43 3.61 2.49
CA CYS A 108 1.71 4.15 1.16
C CYS A 108 1.59 3.07 0.09
N GLU A 109 2.16 1.89 0.31
CA GLU A 109 2.08 0.73 -0.60
C GLU A 109 0.62 0.31 -0.81
N ALA A 110 -0.15 0.15 0.27
CA ALA A 110 -1.57 -0.21 0.18
C ALA A 110 -2.42 0.85 -0.53
N LEU A 111 -2.07 2.14 -0.39
CA LEU A 111 -2.76 3.22 -1.09
C LEU A 111 -2.40 3.24 -2.57
N GLN A 112 -1.12 3.03 -2.90
CA GLN A 112 -0.64 2.93 -4.28
C GLN A 112 -1.31 1.77 -5.02
N GLU A 113 -1.45 0.61 -4.39
CA GLU A 113 -2.16 -0.55 -4.94
C GLU A 113 -3.61 -0.22 -5.27
N LYS A 114 -4.35 0.36 -4.32
CA LYS A 114 -5.75 0.80 -4.54
C LYS A 114 -5.90 1.82 -5.66
N PHE A 115 -4.97 2.76 -5.77
CA PHE A 115 -4.98 3.73 -6.86
C PHE A 115 -4.71 3.06 -8.21
N SER A 116 -3.76 2.13 -8.27
CA SER A 116 -3.45 1.37 -9.48
C SER A 116 -4.67 0.56 -9.96
N GLU A 117 -5.32 -0.17 -9.05
CA GLU A 117 -6.55 -0.90 -9.34
C GLU A 117 -7.66 0.02 -9.87
N LYS A 118 -7.83 1.19 -9.23
CA LYS A 118 -8.87 2.12 -9.66
C LYS A 118 -8.58 2.71 -11.04
N LEU A 119 -7.31 2.99 -11.32
CA LEU A 119 -6.86 3.51 -12.61
C LEU A 119 -7.09 2.49 -13.72
N GLU A 120 -6.80 1.21 -13.47
CA GLU A 120 -7.06 0.12 -14.39
C GLU A 120 -8.56 -0.03 -14.67
N GLN A 121 -9.41 -0.05 -13.63
CA GLN A 121 -10.87 -0.08 -13.78
C GLN A 121 -11.39 1.08 -14.64
N MET A 122 -10.90 2.29 -14.38
CA MET A 122 -11.26 3.47 -15.15
C MET A 122 -10.79 3.35 -16.60
N HIS A 123 -9.60 2.82 -16.84
CA HIS A 123 -9.08 2.62 -18.19
C HIS A 123 -9.91 1.59 -18.97
N THR A 124 -10.28 0.46 -18.35
CA THR A 124 -11.16 -0.53 -18.95
C THR A 124 -12.55 0.06 -19.27
N ALA A 125 -13.14 0.81 -18.35
CA ALA A 125 -14.43 1.47 -18.57
C ALA A 125 -14.37 2.49 -19.71
N TYR A 126 -13.31 3.30 -19.76
CA TYR A 126 -13.08 4.27 -20.83
C TYR A 126 -12.94 3.58 -22.19
N GLN A 127 -12.11 2.54 -22.30
CA GLN A 127 -11.94 1.77 -23.53
C GLN A 127 -13.26 1.15 -24.02
N LYS A 128 -14.07 0.60 -23.10
CA LYS A 128 -15.38 0.05 -23.41
C LYS A 128 -16.33 1.12 -23.97
N MET A 129 -16.35 2.31 -23.36
CA MET A 129 -17.18 3.41 -23.82
C MET A 129 -16.71 3.93 -25.18
N ALA A 130 -15.40 4.09 -25.38
CA ALA A 130 -14.82 4.51 -26.66
C ALA A 130 -15.22 3.57 -27.81
N LYS A 131 -15.15 2.25 -27.61
CA LYS A 131 -15.63 1.26 -28.58
C LYS A 131 -17.11 1.40 -28.88
N ARG A 132 -17.93 1.64 -27.85
CA ARG A 132 -19.38 1.84 -28.02
C ARG A 132 -19.69 3.10 -28.83
N CYS A 133 -18.96 4.19 -28.61
CA CYS A 133 -19.11 5.41 -29.41
C CYS A 133 -18.78 5.14 -30.89
N GLN A 134 -17.67 4.47 -31.18
CA GLN A 134 -17.30 4.10 -32.56
C GLN A 134 -18.38 3.23 -33.23
N MET A 135 -18.92 2.24 -32.52
CA MET A 135 -20.01 1.41 -33.05
C MET A 135 -21.28 2.23 -33.35
N MET A 136 -21.65 3.15 -32.45
CA MET A 136 -22.82 4.01 -32.63
C MET A 136 -22.62 5.00 -33.80
N GLU A 137 -21.42 5.55 -33.96
CA GLU A 137 -21.08 6.41 -35.10
C GLU A 137 -21.23 5.66 -36.43
N GLN A 138 -20.77 4.40 -36.49
CA GLN A 138 -20.91 3.56 -37.67
C GLN A 138 -22.37 3.18 -37.94
N GLU A 139 -23.15 2.89 -36.90
CA GLU A 139 -24.59 2.63 -37.02
C GLU A 139 -25.36 3.86 -37.52
N MET A 140 -25.03 5.05 -37.01
CA MET A 140 -25.59 6.31 -37.50
C MET A 140 -25.27 6.54 -38.99
N GLU A 141 -24.05 6.25 -39.43
CA GLU A 141 -23.66 6.41 -40.84
C GLU A 141 -24.42 5.44 -41.75
N ASN A 142 -24.60 4.19 -41.31
CA ASN A 142 -25.39 3.19 -42.05
C ASN A 142 -26.86 3.60 -42.15
N LEU A 143 -27.48 4.00 -41.03
CA LEU A 143 -28.86 4.48 -41.03
C LEU A 143 -29.06 5.72 -41.90
N ALA A 144 -28.07 6.61 -41.97
CA ALA A 144 -28.10 7.77 -42.85
C ALA A 144 -28.08 7.36 -44.34
N LYS A 145 -27.27 6.37 -44.72
CA LYS A 145 -27.25 5.79 -46.08
C LYS A 145 -28.58 5.14 -46.42
N ASP A 146 -29.10 4.28 -45.53
CA ASP A 146 -30.40 3.61 -45.72
C ASP A 146 -31.54 4.62 -45.89
N LYS A 147 -31.55 5.68 -45.07
CA LYS A 147 -32.51 6.77 -45.19
C LYS A 147 -32.43 7.46 -46.54
N GLN A 148 -31.23 7.76 -47.04
CA GLN A 148 -31.03 8.39 -48.34
C GLN A 148 -31.54 7.50 -49.47
N GLU A 149 -31.19 6.21 -49.46
CA GLU A 149 -31.68 5.24 -50.47
C GLU A 149 -33.20 5.13 -50.50
N LEU A 150 -33.85 5.11 -49.33
CA LEU A 150 -35.31 5.09 -49.23
C LEU A 150 -35.95 6.38 -49.77
N GLN A 151 -35.34 7.54 -49.49
CA GLN A 151 -35.79 8.83 -50.04
C GLN A 151 -35.68 8.86 -51.57
N ASP A 152 -34.58 8.36 -52.13
CA ASP A 152 -34.36 8.31 -53.57
C ASP A 152 -35.38 7.39 -54.27
N LYS A 153 -35.61 6.19 -53.72
CA LYS A 153 -36.64 5.25 -54.19
C LYS A 153 -38.04 5.85 -54.14
N PHE A 154 -38.36 6.59 -53.08
CA PHE A 154 -39.67 7.24 -52.94
C PHE A 154 -39.83 8.38 -53.95
N ALA A 155 -38.79 9.18 -54.17
CA ALA A 155 -38.80 10.25 -55.17
C ALA A 155 -38.90 9.72 -56.60
N GLU A 156 -38.23 8.61 -56.92
CA GLU A 156 -38.37 7.92 -58.20
C GLU A 156 -39.78 7.36 -58.39
N LYS A 157 -40.33 6.67 -57.39
CA LYS A 157 -41.70 6.15 -57.44
C LYS A 157 -42.72 7.26 -57.63
N SER A 158 -42.54 8.39 -56.95
CA SER A 158 -43.42 9.56 -57.09
C SER A 158 -43.35 10.17 -58.48
N ARG A 159 -42.16 10.28 -59.08
CA ARG A 159 -41.97 10.71 -60.47
C ARG A 159 -42.70 9.79 -61.46
N ASN A 160 -42.54 8.47 -61.31
CA ASN A 160 -43.19 7.49 -62.19
C ASN A 160 -44.73 7.56 -62.09
N VAL A 161 -45.27 7.79 -60.89
CA VAL A 161 -46.72 7.97 -60.68
C VAL A 161 -47.21 9.26 -61.36
N SER A 162 -46.50 10.38 -61.20
CA SER A 162 -46.85 11.64 -61.88
C SER A 162 -46.77 11.52 -63.40
N GLU A 163 -45.78 10.80 -63.92
CA GLU A 163 -45.64 10.51 -65.35
C GLU A 163 -46.80 9.65 -65.87
N MET A 164 -47.16 8.57 -65.17
CA MET A 164 -48.34 7.76 -65.51
C MET A 164 -49.64 8.56 -65.47
N ALA A 165 -49.80 9.48 -64.51
CA ALA A 165 -50.98 10.33 -64.40
C ALA A 165 -51.07 11.40 -65.51
N SER A 166 -49.95 11.72 -66.17
CA SER A 166 -49.89 12.65 -67.30
C SER A 166 -50.18 12.02 -68.66
N LEU A 167 -50.29 10.68 -68.73
CA LEU A 167 -50.74 9.97 -69.93
C LEU A 167 -52.25 10.23 -70.13
N PRO A 168 -52.68 10.71 -71.31
CA PRO A 168 -54.08 11.05 -71.54
C PRO A 168 -54.96 9.80 -71.46
N SER A 169 -56.03 9.89 -70.67
CA SER A 169 -57.05 8.86 -70.40
C SER A 169 -57.82 8.34 -71.64
N GLY A 170 -57.41 8.72 -72.85
CA GLY A 170 -58.15 8.55 -74.10
C GLY A 170 -57.76 7.34 -74.97
N SER A 171 -56.65 6.64 -74.69
CA SER A 171 -56.14 5.63 -75.63
C SER A 171 -56.54 4.18 -75.34
N ILE A 172 -57.24 3.90 -74.24
CA ILE A 172 -57.63 2.52 -73.87
C ILE A 172 -59.05 2.15 -74.34
N ILE A 173 -59.90 3.12 -74.69
CA ILE A 173 -61.29 2.83 -75.11
C ILE A 173 -61.39 2.35 -76.57
N VAL A 174 -60.35 2.52 -77.40
CA VAL A 174 -60.46 2.23 -78.85
C VAL A 174 -60.30 0.74 -79.20
N TYR A 175 -59.82 -0.11 -78.30
CA TYR A 175 -59.60 -1.54 -78.63
C TYR A 175 -60.73 -2.50 -78.23
N TYR A 176 -61.82 -2.04 -77.61
CA TYR A 176 -62.93 -2.92 -77.16
C TYR A 176 -64.26 -2.75 -77.92
N ILE A 177 -64.35 -1.90 -78.96
CA ILE A 177 -65.60 -1.69 -79.75
C ILE A 177 -65.45 -2.17 -81.22
N VAL A 178 -64.55 -3.12 -81.53
CA VAL A 178 -64.46 -3.71 -82.90
C VAL A 178 -64.68 -5.23 -82.93
N PHE A 179 -64.91 -5.89 -81.80
CA PHE A 179 -65.32 -7.31 -81.77
C PHE A 179 -66.34 -7.57 -80.66
N LEU A 180 -67.61 -7.19 -80.93
CA LEU A 180 -68.85 -7.91 -80.59
C LEU A 180 -70.07 -7.09 -81.03
#